data_AF-A0A2H5VGR2-F1
#
_entry.id   AF-A0A2H5VGR2-F1
#
_cell.length_a   1.000
_cell.length_b   1.000
_cell.length_c   1.000
_cell.angle_alpha   90.00
_cell.angle_beta   90.00
_cell.angle_gamma   90.00
#
_symmetry.space_group_name_H-M   'P 1'
#
loop_
_entity.id
_entity.type
_entity.pdbx_description
1 polymer ?
#
loop_
_entity_poly.entity_id
_entity_poly.type
_entity_poly.pdbx_seq_one_letter_code
_entity_poly.pdbx_strand_id
1 'polypeptide(L)'
;MRMIQITPLALQCNTALKALATASETKLIHIIHGIGLDHCAPRGLIQYNGAVPRTEIAMIREQVIIERADFQKLLDALRQKGYQPVGPTVRDGAIVYDKITAVEDLPIGWTDEQDAGKYRLKQRADQALFGYVVGPHSWKKFLHPPVLSLWKARKNGKGFEIIPNNGEIPAYAFIGVRSCELNAIFIQDRVFTNGKFRDPHYQARRQRVFLVAVNCVQAGGTCFCVSMKTGPKATVGFDLALTEIIEDQRHYFVVEVGTEKGAEVLQKVPTKPAQPADTKLAEERIARAAQQMGRQLDTMDIKELLYRNLEHPRWDEVATRCLSCANCTLVCPTCFCTTVEDVTDLTGSEAERVRKWDSCFTLDFSYIHGGSVRASAKSRYRQWLTHKLASWIDQFGTSGCVGCGRCITWCPVGIDITEEVRAIRESQHRP
;
A
#
# COMPACT_ATOMS: atom_id res chain seq x y z
N MET A 1 5.37 51.36 42.30
CA MET A 1 4.80 50.02 42.59
C MET A 1 3.28 50.10 42.46
N ARG A 2 2.73 49.77 41.29
CA ARG A 2 1.27 49.71 41.08
C ARG A 2 0.85 48.25 40.96
N MET A 3 -0.04 47.84 41.86
CA MET A 3 -0.79 46.59 41.81
C MET A 3 -1.66 46.57 40.55
N ILE A 4 -1.63 45.47 39.80
CA ILE A 4 -2.60 45.18 38.74
C ILE A 4 -3.57 44.13 39.30
N GLN A 5 -4.85 44.52 39.40
CA GLN A 5 -5.97 43.63 39.69
C GLN A 5 -6.18 42.66 38.51
N ILE A 6 -6.33 41.37 38.81
CA ILE A 6 -6.73 40.34 37.86
C ILE A 6 -8.26 40.24 37.90
N THR A 7 -8.93 40.63 36.83
CA THR A 7 -10.36 40.33 36.57
C THR A 7 -10.45 39.01 35.79
N PRO A 8 -11.39 38.09 36.05
CA PRO A 8 -11.36 36.77 35.42
C PRO A 8 -11.97 36.77 34.01
N LEU A 9 -11.26 36.16 33.06
CA LEU A 9 -11.62 35.89 31.66
C LEU A 9 -12.94 35.10 31.44
N ALA A 10 -13.60 34.65 32.51
CA ALA A 10 -14.75 33.75 32.42
C ALA A 10 -16.02 34.40 31.84
N LEU A 11 -16.16 35.73 31.90
CA LEU A 11 -17.38 36.40 31.48
C LEU A 11 -17.47 36.66 29.96
N GLN A 12 -16.35 36.66 29.23
CA GLN A 12 -16.34 36.87 27.77
C GLN A 12 -16.59 35.58 26.96
N CYS A 13 -16.41 34.40 27.56
CA CYS A 13 -16.61 33.12 26.88
C CYS A 13 -18.10 32.79 26.70
N ASN A 14 -18.97 33.21 27.64
CA ASN A 14 -20.38 32.82 27.64
C ASN A 14 -21.22 33.54 26.56
N THR A 15 -20.79 34.73 26.13
CA THR A 15 -21.48 35.49 25.07
C THR A 15 -21.13 34.97 23.67
N ALA A 16 -19.92 34.42 23.47
CA ALA A 16 -19.50 33.82 22.20
C ALA A 16 -20.14 32.45 21.96
N LEU A 17 -20.33 31.64 23.02
CA LEU A 17 -20.96 30.32 22.93
C LEU A 17 -22.44 30.37 22.53
N LYS A 18 -23.17 31.43 22.87
CA LYS A 18 -24.59 31.59 22.45
C LYS A 18 -24.75 32.01 20.98
N ALA A 19 -23.72 32.59 20.35
CA ALA A 19 -23.76 32.96 18.93
C ALA A 19 -23.41 31.79 17.98
N LEU A 20 -22.82 30.70 18.51
CA LEU A 20 -22.37 29.54 17.73
C LEU A 20 -23.47 28.48 17.49
N ALA A 21 -24.65 28.63 18.07
CA ALA A 21 -25.74 27.66 17.95
C ALA A 21 -26.62 27.81 16.68
N THR A 22 -26.34 28.78 15.80
CA THR A 22 -27.23 29.11 14.66
C THR A 22 -26.54 29.29 13.29
N ALA A 23 -25.28 28.87 13.11
CA ALA A 23 -24.58 29.00 11.82
C ALA A 23 -24.26 27.64 11.17
N SER A 24 -24.43 27.53 9.84
CA SER A 24 -24.16 26.32 9.06
C SER A 24 -22.67 25.96 9.01
N GLU A 25 -22.39 24.65 8.91
CA GLU A 25 -21.08 24.01 9.10
C GLU A 25 -19.91 24.63 8.29
N THR A 26 -20.18 25.27 7.15
CA THR A 26 -19.14 25.83 6.28
C THR A 26 -18.52 27.13 6.82
N LYS A 27 -19.16 27.84 7.76
CA LYS A 27 -18.63 29.09 8.34
C LYS A 27 -17.77 28.91 9.61
N LEU A 28 -17.77 27.74 10.25
CA LEU A 28 -17.01 27.51 11.49
C LEU A 28 -15.51 27.34 11.27
N ILE A 29 -15.10 26.81 10.11
CA ILE A 29 -13.69 26.46 9.82
C ILE A 29 -12.81 27.72 9.66
N HIS A 30 -13.38 28.83 9.18
CA HIS A 30 -12.64 30.08 8.96
C HIS A 30 -12.43 30.92 10.22
N ILE A 31 -13.24 30.75 11.26
CA ILE A 31 -13.15 31.57 12.48
C ILE A 31 -12.14 30.97 13.48
N ILE A 32 -12.00 29.63 13.51
CA ILE A 32 -11.09 28.95 14.45
C ILE A 32 -9.61 29.18 14.11
N HIS A 33 -9.26 29.27 12.81
CA HIS A 33 -7.88 29.55 12.38
C HIS A 33 -7.42 31.00 12.60
N GLY A 34 -8.33 31.93 12.87
CA GLY A 34 -8.02 33.36 12.96
C GLY A 34 -7.62 33.87 14.36
N ILE A 35 -7.81 33.07 15.43
CA ILE A 35 -7.74 33.58 16.82
C ILE A 35 -6.77 32.80 17.73
N GLY A 36 -6.07 31.76 17.24
CA GLY A 36 -4.92 31.17 17.94
C GLY A 36 -5.21 30.62 19.36
N LEU A 37 -6.32 29.88 19.52
CA LEU A 37 -6.73 29.26 20.80
C LEU A 37 -6.66 27.73 20.77
N ASP A 38 -5.53 27.17 20.35
CA ASP A 38 -5.35 25.71 20.20
C ASP A 38 -5.26 24.94 21.53
N HIS A 39 -5.41 25.60 22.69
CA HIS A 39 -5.14 25.00 24.01
C HIS A 39 -6.41 24.70 24.84
N CYS A 40 -7.61 24.83 24.26
CA CYS A 40 -8.88 24.54 24.94
C CYS A 40 -9.71 23.50 24.16
N ALA A 41 -9.28 22.24 24.16
CA ALA A 41 -10.14 21.11 23.81
C ALA A 41 -10.06 20.03 24.91
N PRO A 42 -11.19 19.56 25.49
CA PRO A 42 -11.18 18.54 26.52
C PRO A 42 -10.65 17.20 25.99
N ARG A 43 -9.77 16.55 26.77
CA ARG A 43 -9.25 15.20 26.49
C ARG A 43 -10.32 14.16 26.78
N GLY A 44 -10.84 13.52 25.73
CA GLY A 44 -11.71 12.35 25.83
C GLY A 44 -12.67 12.30 24.64
N LEU A 45 -12.68 11.18 23.91
CA LEU A 45 -13.44 10.91 22.67
C LEU A 45 -12.80 11.43 21.36
N ILE A 46 -11.65 10.87 20.98
CA ILE A 46 -11.27 10.79 19.57
C ILE A 46 -11.34 9.31 19.18
N GLN A 47 -12.47 8.90 18.60
CA GLN A 47 -12.49 7.71 17.76
C GLN A 47 -11.58 7.99 16.55
N TYR A 48 -10.53 7.20 16.40
CA TYR A 48 -9.60 7.29 15.29
C TYR A 48 -10.30 6.92 13.97
N ASN A 49 -10.87 7.93 13.30
CA ASN A 49 -11.23 7.84 11.90
C ASN A 49 -9.96 7.99 11.07
N GLY A 50 -9.35 6.86 10.72
CA GLY A 50 -8.18 6.76 9.84
C GLY A 50 -8.48 7.14 8.38
N ALA A 51 -8.86 8.39 8.14
CA ALA A 51 -9.03 8.93 6.79
C ALA A 51 -7.68 9.46 6.27
N VAL A 52 -7.27 8.92 5.12
CA VAL A 52 -6.19 9.45 4.29
C VAL A 52 -6.53 10.91 3.90
N PRO A 53 -5.59 11.88 3.95
CA PRO A 53 -5.84 13.21 3.43
C PRO A 53 -6.21 13.12 1.95
N ARG A 54 -7.48 13.37 1.64
CA ARG A 54 -8.00 13.36 0.27
C ARG A 54 -7.53 14.65 -0.39
N THR A 55 -6.56 14.56 -1.29
CA THR A 55 -6.43 15.57 -2.34
C THR A 55 -7.65 15.37 -3.24
N GLU A 56 -8.58 16.32 -3.26
CA GLU A 56 -9.80 16.28 -4.08
C GLU A 56 -9.43 16.39 -5.57
N ILE A 57 -9.06 15.27 -6.17
CA ILE A 57 -9.17 15.09 -7.61
C ILE A 57 -10.64 14.75 -7.85
N ALA A 58 -11.36 15.63 -8.55
CA ALA A 58 -12.74 15.38 -8.94
C ALA A 58 -12.81 14.09 -9.76
N MET A 59 -13.45 13.06 -9.21
CA MET A 59 -13.61 11.76 -9.87
C MET A 59 -14.76 11.83 -10.86
N ILE A 60 -14.54 11.32 -12.07
CA ILE A 60 -15.55 11.34 -13.14
C ILE A 60 -16.67 10.33 -12.86
N ARG A 61 -16.40 9.23 -12.12
CA ARG A 61 -17.37 8.23 -11.58
C ARG A 61 -18.40 7.66 -12.57
N GLU A 62 -18.25 7.93 -13.84
CA GLU A 62 -18.97 7.26 -14.90
C GLU A 62 -18.61 5.76 -14.90
N GLN A 63 -19.61 4.92 -15.11
CA GLN A 63 -19.46 3.48 -15.16
C GLN A 63 -19.83 2.94 -16.53
N VAL A 64 -18.91 2.19 -17.13
CA VAL A 64 -19.06 1.58 -18.44
C VAL A 64 -18.74 0.08 -18.39
N ILE A 65 -19.17 -0.64 -19.40
CA ILE A 65 -18.85 -2.05 -19.62
C ILE A 65 -17.81 -2.16 -20.73
N ILE A 66 -16.78 -2.98 -20.48
CA ILE A 66 -15.89 -3.52 -21.51
C ILE A 66 -16.15 -5.01 -21.61
N GLU A 67 -16.48 -5.50 -22.80
CA GLU A 67 -16.60 -6.94 -23.04
C GLU A 67 -15.22 -7.60 -23.03
N ARG A 68 -15.15 -8.87 -22.61
CA ARG A 68 -13.88 -9.61 -22.53
C ARG A 68 -13.05 -9.58 -23.82
N ALA A 69 -13.73 -9.66 -24.97
CA ALA A 69 -13.11 -9.63 -26.30
C ALA A 69 -12.44 -8.28 -26.62
N ASP A 70 -12.87 -7.20 -25.98
CA ASP A 70 -12.34 -5.85 -26.20
C ASP A 70 -11.22 -5.48 -25.22
N PHE A 71 -10.88 -6.35 -24.25
CA PHE A 71 -9.84 -6.06 -23.27
C PHE A 71 -8.46 -5.82 -23.90
N GLN A 72 -8.14 -6.49 -25.01
CA GLN A 72 -6.89 -6.23 -25.74
C GLN A 72 -6.80 -4.78 -26.23
N LYS A 73 -7.93 -4.19 -26.64
CA LYS A 73 -7.98 -2.81 -27.13
C LYS A 73 -7.63 -1.81 -26.02
N LEU A 74 -7.90 -2.13 -24.75
CA LEU A 74 -7.44 -1.33 -23.61
C LEU A 74 -5.90 -1.35 -23.50
N LEU A 75 -5.28 -2.53 -23.61
CA LEU A 75 -3.81 -2.66 -23.60
C LEU A 75 -3.18 -1.91 -24.78
N ASP A 76 -3.77 -2.04 -25.97
CA ASP A 76 -3.29 -1.37 -27.18
C ASP A 76 -3.44 0.16 -27.08
N ALA A 77 -4.56 0.65 -26.55
CA ALA A 77 -4.78 2.08 -26.33
C ALA A 77 -3.73 2.69 -25.37
N LEU A 78 -3.38 1.96 -24.31
CA LEU A 78 -2.33 2.36 -23.37
C LEU A 78 -0.94 2.39 -24.04
N ARG A 79 -0.61 1.38 -24.84
CA ARG A 79 0.63 1.34 -25.62
C ARG A 79 0.73 2.48 -26.62
N GLN A 80 -0.36 2.78 -27.34
CA GLN A 80 -0.42 3.91 -28.26
C GLN A 80 -0.24 5.27 -27.57
N LYS A 81 -0.59 5.37 -26.28
CA LYS A 81 -0.34 6.55 -25.44
C LYS A 81 1.08 6.57 -24.83
N GLY A 82 1.94 5.60 -25.19
CA GLY A 82 3.35 5.53 -24.77
C GLY A 82 3.58 4.85 -23.42
N TYR A 83 2.56 4.19 -22.85
CA TYR A 83 2.72 3.39 -21.64
C TYR A 83 3.23 1.98 -21.97
N GLN A 84 4.03 1.42 -21.08
CA GLN A 84 4.42 0.02 -21.08
C GLN A 84 3.50 -0.74 -20.11
N PRO A 85 2.57 -1.59 -20.59
CA PRO A 85 1.72 -2.37 -19.72
C PRO A 85 2.51 -3.39 -18.91
N VAL A 86 2.16 -3.49 -17.64
CA VAL A 86 2.69 -4.45 -16.67
C VAL A 86 1.49 -5.02 -15.94
N GLY A 87 1.36 -6.33 -15.89
CA GLY A 87 0.23 -7.00 -15.28
C GLY A 87 0.62 -8.33 -14.64
N PRO A 88 -0.36 -9.06 -14.09
CA PRO A 88 -0.14 -10.39 -13.58
C PRO A 88 0.20 -11.36 -14.72
N THR A 89 1.15 -12.25 -14.46
CA THR A 89 1.59 -13.33 -15.36
C THR A 89 1.90 -14.57 -14.52
N VAL A 90 1.78 -15.77 -15.10
CA VAL A 90 2.17 -17.01 -14.42
C VAL A 90 3.66 -17.28 -14.66
N ARG A 91 4.45 -17.39 -13.59
CA ARG A 91 5.88 -17.68 -13.66
C ARG A 91 6.34 -18.43 -12.41
N ASP A 92 7.18 -19.45 -12.59
CA ASP A 92 7.83 -20.20 -11.51
C ASP A 92 6.84 -20.69 -10.43
N GLY A 93 5.65 -21.12 -10.84
CA GLY A 93 4.61 -21.60 -9.92
C GLY A 93 3.91 -20.51 -9.10
N ALA A 94 4.01 -19.24 -9.50
CA ALA A 94 3.32 -18.12 -8.88
C ALA A 94 2.75 -17.12 -9.90
N ILE A 95 1.76 -16.33 -9.48
CA ILE A 95 1.31 -15.16 -10.24
C ILE A 95 2.19 -13.97 -9.83
N VAL A 96 2.95 -13.42 -10.77
CA VAL A 96 3.89 -12.32 -10.57
C VAL A 96 3.57 -11.14 -11.49
N TYR A 97 4.11 -9.96 -11.18
CA TYR A 97 3.98 -8.80 -12.05
C TYR A 97 5.15 -8.69 -13.02
N ASP A 98 4.84 -8.74 -14.32
CA ASP A 98 5.78 -8.63 -15.42
C ASP A 98 5.16 -7.84 -16.60
N LYS A 99 5.98 -7.52 -17.60
CA LYS A 99 5.52 -6.84 -18.81
C LYS A 99 4.50 -7.71 -19.54
N ILE A 100 3.43 -7.08 -20.00
CA ILE A 100 2.41 -7.74 -20.83
C ILE A 100 2.24 -6.97 -22.13
N THR A 101 1.99 -7.70 -23.20
CA THR A 101 1.75 -7.16 -24.54
C THR A 101 0.40 -7.59 -25.09
N ALA A 102 -0.09 -8.73 -24.63
CA ALA A 102 -1.34 -9.30 -25.02
C ALA A 102 -2.14 -9.80 -23.80
N VAL A 103 -3.43 -9.95 -24.00
CA VAL A 103 -4.37 -10.53 -23.06
C VAL A 103 -3.95 -11.92 -22.60
N GLU A 104 -3.34 -12.70 -23.49
CA GLU A 104 -2.92 -14.09 -23.27
C GLU A 104 -1.75 -14.17 -22.28
N ASP A 105 -1.06 -13.06 -22.03
CA ASP A 105 -0.03 -12.98 -20.99
C ASP A 105 -0.62 -13.01 -19.57
N LEU A 106 -1.91 -12.68 -19.42
CA LEU A 106 -2.63 -12.69 -18.14
C LEU A 106 -2.85 -14.12 -17.63
N PRO A 107 -3.05 -14.34 -16.32
CA PRO A 107 -3.22 -15.67 -15.74
C PRO A 107 -4.64 -16.20 -15.97
N ILE A 108 -5.05 -16.32 -17.23
CA ILE A 108 -6.40 -16.75 -17.64
C ILE A 108 -6.70 -18.13 -17.06
N GLY A 109 -7.80 -18.23 -16.31
CA GLY A 109 -8.25 -19.48 -15.70
C GLY A 109 -7.37 -19.96 -14.54
N TRP A 110 -6.43 -19.15 -14.06
CA TRP A 110 -5.63 -19.48 -12.88
C TRP A 110 -6.14 -18.76 -11.63
N THR A 111 -6.05 -19.44 -10.49
CA THR A 111 -6.22 -18.86 -9.15
C THR A 111 -5.01 -19.24 -8.29
N ASP A 112 -4.93 -18.59 -7.13
CA ASP A 112 -4.02 -18.98 -6.05
C ASP A 112 -4.80 -19.52 -4.84
N GLU A 113 -4.20 -20.50 -4.17
CA GLU A 113 -4.58 -20.96 -2.82
C GLU A 113 -3.48 -20.50 -1.86
N GLN A 114 -3.86 -19.74 -0.83
CA GLN A 114 -2.92 -19.15 0.14
C GLN A 114 -3.30 -19.51 1.58
N ASP A 115 -2.30 -19.87 2.37
CA ASP A 115 -2.39 -19.96 3.83
C ASP A 115 -1.02 -19.63 4.46
N ALA A 116 -0.90 -19.68 5.78
CA ALA A 116 0.37 -19.46 6.48
C ALA A 116 1.48 -20.39 5.94
N GLY A 117 2.52 -19.78 5.37
CA GLY A 117 3.64 -20.50 4.74
C GLY A 117 3.29 -21.34 3.51
N LYS A 118 2.12 -21.12 2.89
CA LYS A 118 1.64 -21.92 1.77
C LYS A 118 1.11 -21.04 0.65
N TYR A 119 1.63 -21.28 -0.56
CA TYR A 119 1.12 -20.73 -1.81
C TYR A 119 1.08 -21.84 -2.86
N ARG A 120 -0.02 -21.95 -3.61
CA ARG A 120 -0.11 -22.88 -4.75
C ARG A 120 -1.02 -22.31 -5.82
N LEU A 121 -0.64 -22.46 -7.09
CA LEU A 121 -1.52 -22.19 -8.22
C LEU A 121 -2.50 -23.33 -8.44
N LYS A 122 -3.70 -22.98 -8.86
CA LYS A 122 -4.75 -23.92 -9.21
C LYS A 122 -5.50 -23.46 -10.44
N GLN A 123 -5.91 -24.42 -11.25
CA GLN A 123 -6.78 -24.20 -12.39
C GLN A 123 -8.22 -23.97 -11.94
N ARG A 124 -8.86 -22.98 -12.54
CA ARG A 124 -10.27 -22.64 -12.36
C ARG A 124 -11.09 -23.33 -13.45
N ALA A 125 -12.39 -23.46 -13.21
CA ALA A 125 -13.33 -23.93 -14.23
C ALA A 125 -13.76 -22.82 -15.21
N ASP A 126 -13.54 -21.56 -14.84
CA ASP A 126 -13.82 -20.38 -15.67
C ASP A 126 -12.53 -19.83 -16.31
N GLN A 127 -12.68 -18.81 -17.16
CA GLN A 127 -11.57 -18.15 -17.86
C GLN A 127 -11.24 -16.79 -17.24
N ALA A 128 -11.35 -16.63 -15.92
CA ALA A 128 -11.07 -15.37 -15.24
C ALA A 128 -9.64 -14.87 -15.47
N LEU A 129 -9.47 -13.57 -15.72
CA LEU A 129 -8.19 -12.89 -15.94
C LEU A 129 -7.58 -12.43 -14.63
N PHE A 130 -8.43 -12.05 -13.68
CA PHE A 130 -8.04 -11.54 -12.37
C PHE A 130 -8.62 -12.40 -11.24
N GLY A 131 -8.93 -13.66 -11.53
CA GLY A 131 -9.45 -14.68 -10.59
C GLY A 131 -8.45 -15.18 -9.55
N TYR A 132 -7.51 -14.32 -9.15
CA TYR A 132 -6.44 -14.54 -8.18
C TYR A 132 -6.42 -13.35 -7.19
N VAL A 133 -5.59 -13.38 -6.15
CA VAL A 133 -5.55 -12.31 -5.13
C VAL A 133 -4.28 -11.48 -5.27
N VAL A 134 -3.18 -11.93 -4.65
CA VAL A 134 -1.88 -11.25 -4.65
C VAL A 134 -0.74 -12.26 -4.65
N GLY A 135 0.29 -11.99 -5.44
CA GLY A 135 1.50 -12.81 -5.54
C GLY A 135 2.61 -12.44 -4.57
N PRO A 136 3.82 -13.02 -4.72
CA PRO A 136 5.00 -12.68 -3.90
C PRO A 136 5.50 -11.25 -4.18
N HIS A 137 5.33 -10.78 -5.41
CA HIS A 137 5.73 -9.45 -5.82
C HIS A 137 4.62 -8.42 -5.55
N SER A 138 5.04 -7.16 -5.41
CA SER A 138 4.16 -5.99 -5.36
C SER A 138 4.65 -4.93 -6.35
N TRP A 139 3.79 -3.96 -6.66
CA TRP A 139 4.12 -2.83 -7.55
C TRP A 139 5.32 -2.00 -7.06
N LYS A 140 5.70 -2.15 -5.78
CA LYS A 140 6.93 -1.59 -5.19
C LYS A 140 8.16 -1.86 -6.08
N LYS A 141 8.31 -3.04 -6.70
CA LYS A 141 9.50 -3.37 -7.52
C LYS A 141 9.69 -2.43 -8.73
N PHE A 142 8.63 -1.75 -9.19
CA PHE A 142 8.68 -0.84 -10.33
C PHE A 142 8.84 0.62 -9.90
N LEU A 143 8.21 1.01 -8.79
CA LEU A 143 8.26 2.37 -8.24
C LEU A 143 9.51 2.62 -7.38
N HIS A 144 9.95 1.60 -6.66
CA HIS A 144 11.11 1.58 -5.78
C HIS A 144 11.93 0.32 -6.06
N PRO A 145 12.71 0.27 -7.16
CA PRO A 145 13.37 -0.94 -7.61
C PRO A 145 14.35 -1.52 -6.58
N PRO A 146 14.53 -2.87 -6.56
CA PRO A 146 15.36 -3.55 -5.56
C PRO A 146 16.84 -3.15 -5.63
N VAL A 147 17.31 -2.73 -6.80
CA VAL A 147 18.63 -2.13 -7.01
C VAL A 147 18.44 -0.89 -7.87
N LEU A 148 19.02 0.23 -7.46
CA LEU A 148 19.00 1.49 -8.16
C LEU A 148 20.39 2.11 -8.16
N SER A 149 20.97 2.27 -9.35
CA SER A 149 22.14 3.12 -9.55
C SER A 149 21.82 4.56 -9.17
N LEU A 150 22.63 5.22 -8.34
CA LEU A 150 22.47 6.64 -8.03
C LEU A 150 23.37 7.49 -8.93
N TRP A 151 24.62 7.05 -9.08
CA TRP A 151 25.60 7.64 -10.00
C TRP A 151 26.73 6.64 -10.26
N LYS A 152 27.46 6.86 -11.36
CA LYS A 152 28.69 6.14 -11.71
C LYS A 152 29.87 7.11 -11.69
N ALA A 153 31.05 6.61 -11.36
CA ALA A 153 32.32 7.30 -11.53
C ALA A 153 33.15 6.53 -12.54
N ARG A 154 33.62 7.21 -13.59
CA ARG A 154 34.49 6.61 -14.61
C ARG A 154 35.85 7.26 -14.55
N LYS A 155 36.91 6.47 -14.52
CA LYS A 155 38.27 6.99 -14.61
C LYS A 155 38.49 7.64 -15.98
N ASN A 156 38.94 8.88 -16.00
CA ASN A 156 39.53 9.51 -17.17
C ASN A 156 41.02 9.72 -16.85
N GLY A 157 41.93 9.73 -17.81
CA GLY A 157 43.40 9.70 -17.54
C GLY A 157 43.97 10.79 -16.61
N LYS A 158 43.14 11.73 -16.10
CA LYS A 158 43.48 12.81 -15.17
C LYS A 158 42.75 12.74 -13.82
N GLY A 159 41.87 11.74 -13.60
CA GLY A 159 41.03 11.64 -12.41
C GLY A 159 39.81 10.74 -12.64
N PHE A 160 38.62 11.21 -12.25
CA PHE A 160 37.35 10.54 -12.54
C PHE A 160 36.27 11.55 -12.93
N GLU A 161 35.31 11.09 -13.72
CA GLU A 161 34.10 11.80 -14.09
C GLU A 161 32.91 11.18 -13.38
N ILE A 162 32.06 12.00 -12.74
CA ILE A 162 30.79 11.55 -12.15
C ILE A 162 29.70 11.62 -13.21
N ILE A 163 29.14 10.46 -13.54
CA ILE A 163 28.05 10.28 -14.48
C ILE A 163 26.75 10.12 -13.66
N PRO A 164 25.85 11.11 -13.67
CA PRO A 164 24.57 11.00 -12.97
C PRO A 164 23.71 9.89 -13.58
N ASN A 165 22.89 9.22 -12.77
CA ASN A 165 21.92 8.28 -13.30
C ASN A 165 20.73 9.02 -13.95
N ASN A 166 20.87 9.30 -15.24
CA ASN A 166 19.82 9.85 -16.10
C ASN A 166 19.08 8.77 -16.90
N GLY A 167 19.10 7.51 -16.44
CA GLY A 167 18.48 6.40 -17.16
C GLY A 167 17.01 6.67 -17.47
N GLU A 168 16.56 6.26 -18.65
CA GLU A 168 15.16 6.42 -19.05
C GLU A 168 14.23 5.74 -18.03
N ILE A 169 13.29 6.51 -17.51
CA ILE A 169 12.25 6.01 -16.62
C ILE A 169 11.05 5.62 -17.49
N PRO A 170 10.71 4.32 -17.60
CA PRO A 170 9.56 3.92 -18.41
C PRO A 170 8.27 4.53 -17.87
N ALA A 171 7.36 4.94 -18.76
CA ALA A 171 5.99 5.21 -18.38
C ALA A 171 5.26 3.87 -18.27
N TYR A 172 4.74 3.53 -17.09
CA TYR A 172 4.10 2.23 -16.86
C TYR A 172 2.59 2.35 -16.87
N ALA A 173 1.90 1.33 -17.41
CA ALA A 173 0.49 1.10 -17.11
C ALA A 173 0.39 -0.16 -16.24
N PHE A 174 0.05 0.00 -14.98
CA PHE A 174 -0.13 -1.13 -14.06
C PHE A 174 -1.55 -1.68 -14.19
N ILE A 175 -1.66 -2.94 -14.60
CA ILE A 175 -2.91 -3.65 -14.87
C ILE A 175 -3.17 -4.66 -13.75
N GLY A 176 -4.32 -4.57 -13.09
CA GLY A 176 -4.67 -5.51 -12.01
C GLY A 176 -4.26 -5.06 -10.61
N VAL A 177 -4.08 -3.75 -10.39
CA VAL A 177 -3.68 -3.24 -9.07
C VAL A 177 -4.81 -3.49 -8.05
N ARG A 178 -4.55 -4.25 -6.98
CA ARG A 178 -5.57 -4.49 -5.95
C ARG A 178 -5.74 -3.27 -5.04
N SER A 179 -6.90 -3.11 -4.42
CA SER A 179 -7.16 -2.00 -3.49
C SER A 179 -6.12 -1.91 -2.35
N CYS A 180 -5.72 -3.05 -1.77
CA CYS A 180 -4.69 -3.07 -0.73
C CYS A 180 -3.31 -2.62 -1.26
N GLU A 181 -3.03 -2.83 -2.54
CA GLU A 181 -1.80 -2.37 -3.17
C GLU A 181 -1.85 -0.89 -3.56
N LEU A 182 -3.00 -0.36 -3.99
CA LEU A 182 -3.20 1.09 -4.14
C LEU A 182 -2.94 1.82 -2.82
N ASN A 183 -3.49 1.29 -1.72
CA ASN A 183 -3.21 1.82 -0.39
C ASN A 183 -1.74 1.72 0.01
N ALA A 184 -1.04 0.66 -0.43
CA ALA A 184 0.40 0.55 -0.20
C ALA A 184 1.20 1.58 -1.01
N ILE A 185 0.80 1.89 -2.25
CA ILE A 185 1.38 2.96 -3.05
C ILE A 185 1.18 4.31 -2.35
N PHE A 186 0.00 4.60 -1.81
CA PHE A 186 -0.23 5.83 -1.05
C PHE A 186 0.64 5.94 0.20
N ILE A 187 0.86 4.82 0.89
CA ILE A 187 1.77 4.78 2.03
C ILE A 187 3.20 5.09 1.57
N GLN A 188 3.64 4.54 0.43
CA GLN A 188 4.95 4.87 -0.14
C GLN A 188 5.05 6.33 -0.59
N ASP A 189 4.00 6.89 -1.19
CA ASP A 189 3.93 8.31 -1.55
C ASP A 189 4.17 9.18 -0.30
N ARG A 190 3.58 8.84 0.85
CA ARG A 190 3.85 9.57 2.10
C ARG A 190 5.32 9.51 2.52
N VAL A 191 5.92 8.32 2.47
CA VAL A 191 7.30 8.10 2.89
C VAL A 191 8.28 8.82 1.96
N PHE A 192 8.08 8.72 0.65
CA PHE A 192 9.06 9.16 -0.35
C PHE A 192 8.82 10.57 -0.90
N THR A 193 7.60 11.11 -0.86
CA THR A 193 7.30 12.41 -1.50
C THR A 193 6.68 13.46 -0.57
N ASN A 194 6.07 13.06 0.54
CA ASN A 194 5.33 14.00 1.41
C ASN A 194 6.12 14.44 2.65
N GLY A 195 7.33 13.90 2.86
CA GLY A 195 8.25 14.33 3.90
C GLY A 195 9.04 15.59 3.54
N LYS A 196 9.94 15.99 4.46
CA LYS A 196 10.86 17.14 4.27
C LYS A 196 11.78 16.97 3.05
N PHE A 197 12.15 15.73 2.76
CA PHE A 197 12.99 15.37 1.62
C PHE A 197 12.19 14.48 0.68
N ARG A 198 12.23 14.80 -0.61
CA ARG A 198 11.56 14.04 -1.66
C ARG A 198 12.57 13.14 -2.35
N ASP A 199 12.23 11.88 -2.55
CA ASP A 199 13.02 10.96 -3.35
C ASP A 199 12.76 11.24 -4.85
N PRO A 200 13.75 11.77 -5.60
CA PRO A 200 13.54 12.16 -6.98
C PRO A 200 13.29 10.96 -7.90
N HIS A 201 13.86 9.79 -7.59
CA HIS A 201 13.72 8.58 -8.42
C HIS A 201 12.34 7.96 -8.25
N TYR A 202 11.84 7.85 -7.02
CA TYR A 202 10.48 7.40 -6.74
C TYR A 202 9.46 8.38 -7.34
N GLN A 203 9.63 9.69 -7.10
CA GLN A 203 8.72 10.71 -7.62
C GLN A 203 8.62 10.66 -9.15
N ALA A 204 9.74 10.61 -9.85
CA ALA A 204 9.77 10.56 -11.31
C ALA A 204 9.11 9.29 -11.87
N ARG A 205 9.26 8.15 -11.20
CA ARG A 205 8.54 6.90 -11.53
C ARG A 205 7.03 7.05 -11.29
N ARG A 206 6.66 7.51 -10.10
CA ARG A 206 5.27 7.66 -9.64
C ARG A 206 4.44 8.58 -10.54
N GLN A 207 5.03 9.65 -11.06
CA GLN A 207 4.39 10.61 -11.96
C GLN A 207 4.09 10.03 -13.36
N ARG A 208 4.78 8.96 -13.76
CA ARG A 208 4.68 8.33 -15.08
C ARG A 208 3.91 7.01 -15.05
N VAL A 209 3.06 6.80 -14.04
CA VAL A 209 2.25 5.60 -13.91
C VAL A 209 0.78 5.89 -14.23
N PHE A 210 0.19 5.02 -15.05
CA PHE A 210 -1.24 4.86 -15.24
C PHE A 210 -1.71 3.63 -14.43
N LEU A 211 -2.79 3.76 -13.67
CA LEU A 211 -3.26 2.75 -12.71
C LEU A 211 -4.61 2.19 -13.12
N VAL A 212 -4.62 0.93 -13.55
CA VAL A 212 -5.83 0.12 -13.76
C VAL A 212 -6.01 -0.81 -12.57
N ALA A 213 -6.87 -0.40 -11.65
CA ALA A 213 -7.22 -1.17 -10.48
C ALA A 213 -8.21 -2.29 -10.82
N VAL A 214 -8.14 -3.41 -10.08
CA VAL A 214 -9.14 -4.48 -10.18
C VAL A 214 -9.62 -4.85 -8.78
N ASN A 215 -10.92 -4.66 -8.54
CA ASN A 215 -11.58 -5.02 -7.30
C ASN A 215 -11.50 -6.53 -7.06
N CYS A 216 -11.25 -6.95 -5.82
CA CYS A 216 -11.29 -8.37 -5.49
C CYS A 216 -12.75 -8.83 -5.38
N VAL A 217 -13.10 -9.86 -6.15
CA VAL A 217 -14.40 -10.58 -6.06
C VAL A 217 -14.29 -11.91 -5.31
N GLN A 218 -13.09 -12.23 -4.83
CA GLN A 218 -12.80 -13.35 -3.93
C GLN A 218 -11.67 -12.96 -2.96
N ALA A 219 -11.66 -13.53 -1.77
CA ALA A 219 -10.57 -13.37 -0.81
C ALA A 219 -9.61 -14.57 -0.82
N GLY A 220 -8.32 -14.30 -0.56
CA GLY A 220 -7.33 -15.34 -0.31
C GLY A 220 -7.36 -15.75 1.16
N GLY A 221 -6.87 -16.94 1.49
CA GLY A 221 -6.94 -17.45 2.87
C GLY A 221 -6.21 -16.55 3.88
N THR A 222 -5.15 -15.85 3.48
CA THR A 222 -4.37 -14.94 4.35
C THR A 222 -4.85 -13.48 4.35
N CYS A 223 -5.94 -13.16 3.65
CA CYS A 223 -6.42 -11.78 3.52
C CYS A 223 -7.14 -11.28 4.79
N PHE A 224 -6.86 -10.02 5.15
CA PHE A 224 -7.55 -9.30 6.22
C PHE A 224 -7.62 -7.78 5.95
N CYS A 225 -7.63 -7.37 4.67
CA CYS A 225 -7.61 -5.95 4.31
C CYS A 225 -8.89 -5.19 4.72
N VAL A 226 -9.99 -5.91 5.00
CA VAL A 226 -11.19 -5.36 5.65
C VAL A 226 -10.87 -4.80 7.03
N SER A 227 -10.14 -5.54 7.87
CA SER A 227 -9.67 -5.06 9.19
C SER A 227 -8.82 -3.79 9.07
N MET A 228 -8.08 -3.67 7.97
CA MET A 228 -7.24 -2.50 7.70
C MET A 228 -7.97 -1.37 6.96
N LYS A 229 -9.24 -1.54 6.57
CA LYS A 229 -10.01 -0.59 5.74
C LYS A 229 -9.34 -0.23 4.41
N THR A 230 -8.68 -1.19 3.76
CA THR A 230 -7.87 -0.99 2.53
C THR A 230 -8.34 -1.84 1.35
N GLY A 231 -9.54 -2.41 1.42
CA GLY A 231 -10.13 -3.23 0.36
C GLY A 231 -11.37 -3.98 0.85
N PRO A 232 -12.01 -4.82 0.02
CA PRO A 232 -11.56 -5.26 -1.31
C PRO A 232 -11.87 -4.30 -2.48
N LYS A 233 -12.77 -3.32 -2.30
CA LYS A 233 -13.08 -2.28 -3.31
C LYS A 233 -11.98 -1.21 -3.37
N ALA A 234 -11.53 -0.84 -4.56
CA ALA A 234 -10.75 0.37 -4.79
C ALA A 234 -11.68 1.57 -4.73
N THR A 235 -11.33 2.58 -3.92
CA THR A 235 -12.18 3.77 -3.72
C THR A 235 -11.58 5.04 -4.29
N VAL A 236 -10.24 5.13 -4.30
CA VAL A 236 -9.49 6.28 -4.81
C VAL A 236 -8.12 5.83 -5.35
N GLY A 237 -7.46 6.69 -6.15
CA GLY A 237 -6.06 6.50 -6.55
C GLY A 237 -5.82 5.72 -7.82
N PHE A 238 -6.82 5.59 -8.67
CA PHE A 238 -6.75 4.85 -9.92
C PHE A 238 -7.21 5.74 -11.08
N ASP A 239 -6.75 5.43 -12.28
CA ASP A 239 -7.28 6.03 -13.51
C ASP A 239 -8.54 5.29 -13.96
N LEU A 240 -8.53 3.95 -13.83
CA LEU A 240 -9.67 3.06 -14.06
C LEU A 240 -9.75 2.02 -12.96
N ALA A 241 -10.95 1.68 -12.48
CA ALA A 241 -11.18 0.56 -11.57
C ALA A 241 -12.17 -0.44 -12.17
N LEU A 242 -11.76 -1.70 -12.27
CA LEU A 242 -12.51 -2.75 -12.92
C LEU A 242 -13.07 -3.72 -11.88
N THR A 243 -14.27 -4.23 -12.13
CA THR A 243 -14.79 -5.44 -11.50
C THR A 243 -15.04 -6.47 -12.57
N GLU A 244 -14.31 -7.57 -12.52
CA GLU A 244 -14.46 -8.68 -13.46
C GLU A 244 -15.70 -9.50 -13.11
N ILE A 245 -16.57 -9.70 -14.09
CA ILE A 245 -17.82 -10.46 -13.97
C ILE A 245 -17.81 -11.59 -14.99
N ILE A 246 -18.07 -12.80 -14.50
CA ILE A 246 -18.32 -13.99 -15.30
C ILE A 246 -19.64 -14.57 -14.82
N GLU A 247 -20.64 -14.55 -15.68
CA GLU A 247 -21.97 -15.09 -15.41
C GLU A 247 -22.49 -15.80 -16.66
N ASP A 248 -22.98 -17.03 -16.48
CA ASP A 248 -23.34 -17.94 -17.56
C ASP A 248 -22.24 -18.08 -18.62
N GLN A 249 -22.48 -17.58 -19.84
CA GLN A 249 -21.51 -17.56 -20.95
C GLN A 249 -20.93 -16.16 -21.23
N ARG A 250 -21.25 -15.15 -20.40
CA ARG A 250 -20.79 -13.78 -20.59
C ARG A 250 -19.64 -13.46 -19.65
N HIS A 251 -18.60 -12.83 -20.20
CA HIS A 251 -17.44 -12.34 -19.47
C HIS A 251 -17.20 -10.88 -19.81
N TYR A 252 -17.26 -10.01 -18.80
CA TYR A 252 -17.15 -8.57 -18.99
C TYR A 252 -16.59 -7.88 -17.75
N PHE A 253 -16.29 -6.59 -17.89
CA PHE A 253 -15.76 -5.75 -16.83
C PHE A 253 -16.68 -4.56 -16.60
N VAL A 254 -17.11 -4.36 -15.36
CA VAL A 254 -17.69 -3.08 -14.92
C VAL A 254 -16.55 -2.14 -14.59
N VAL A 255 -16.43 -1.04 -15.33
CA VAL A 255 -15.30 -0.11 -15.27
C VAL A 255 -15.77 1.23 -14.73
N GLU A 256 -15.18 1.67 -13.62
CA GLU A 256 -15.34 3.01 -13.06
C GLU A 256 -14.18 3.91 -13.51
N VAL A 257 -14.52 5.10 -14.00
CA VAL A 257 -13.54 6.11 -14.43
C VAL A 257 -13.10 6.99 -13.27
N GLY A 258 -11.82 6.89 -12.90
CA GLY A 258 -11.25 7.64 -11.77
C GLY A 258 -10.65 8.99 -12.14
N THR A 259 -10.11 9.12 -13.37
CA THR A 259 -9.43 10.34 -13.84
C THR A 259 -9.77 10.68 -15.29
N GLU A 260 -9.49 11.92 -15.70
CA GLU A 260 -9.58 12.36 -17.11
C GLU A 260 -8.70 11.51 -18.04
N LYS A 261 -7.49 11.13 -17.58
CA LYS A 261 -6.61 10.21 -18.32
C LYS A 261 -7.28 8.86 -18.56
N GLY A 262 -8.01 8.35 -17.57
CA GLY A 262 -8.83 7.15 -17.69
C GLY A 262 -9.89 7.29 -18.76
N ALA A 263 -10.64 8.40 -18.75
CA ALA A 263 -11.67 8.71 -19.75
C ALA A 263 -11.09 8.78 -21.18
N GLU A 264 -9.95 9.47 -21.36
CA GLU A 264 -9.27 9.58 -22.66
C GLU A 264 -8.86 8.21 -23.23
N VAL A 265 -8.38 7.30 -22.38
CA VAL A 265 -8.01 5.95 -22.81
C VAL A 265 -9.25 5.17 -23.23
N LEU A 266 -10.35 5.28 -22.48
CA LEU A 266 -11.59 4.57 -22.79
C LEU A 266 -12.28 5.03 -24.08
N GLN A 267 -12.05 6.26 -24.54
CA GLN A 267 -12.56 6.71 -25.85
C GLN A 267 -12.05 5.86 -27.03
N LYS A 268 -10.91 5.18 -26.86
CA LYS A 268 -10.33 4.28 -27.86
C LYS A 268 -10.76 2.82 -27.71
N VAL A 269 -11.56 2.50 -26.69
CA VAL A 269 -11.99 1.14 -26.37
C VAL A 269 -13.50 1.04 -26.59
N PRO A 270 -14.01 -0.01 -27.25
CA PRO A 270 -15.45 -0.25 -27.31
C PRO A 270 -16.03 -0.39 -25.91
N THR A 271 -16.95 0.51 -25.57
CA THR A 271 -17.62 0.53 -24.27
C THR A 271 -19.13 0.65 -24.45
N LYS A 272 -19.87 0.21 -23.44
CA LYS A 272 -21.32 0.43 -23.32
C LYS A 272 -21.61 1.05 -21.95
N PRO A 273 -22.64 1.88 -21.78
CA PRO A 273 -23.05 2.34 -20.45
C PRO A 273 -23.39 1.15 -19.54
N ALA A 274 -22.86 1.13 -18.31
CA ALA A 274 -23.20 0.10 -17.33
C ALA A 274 -24.66 0.24 -16.90
N GLN A 275 -25.39 -0.87 -16.89
CA GLN A 275 -26.76 -0.89 -16.40
C GLN A 275 -26.77 -0.98 -14.87
N PRO A 276 -27.82 -0.50 -14.18
CA PRO A 276 -27.91 -0.62 -12.72
C PRO A 276 -27.73 -2.05 -12.19
N ALA A 277 -28.16 -3.05 -12.96
CA ALA A 277 -27.97 -4.47 -12.63
C ALA A 277 -26.48 -4.89 -12.65
N ASP A 278 -25.69 -4.38 -13.61
CA ASP A 278 -24.26 -4.68 -13.71
C ASP A 278 -23.50 -4.12 -12.49
N THR A 279 -23.78 -2.86 -12.14
CA THR A 279 -23.17 -2.20 -10.98
C THR A 279 -23.55 -2.91 -9.69
N LYS A 280 -24.82 -3.26 -9.52
CA LYS A 280 -25.30 -4.00 -8.35
C LYS A 280 -24.60 -5.35 -8.21
N LEU A 281 -24.50 -6.12 -9.30
CA LEU A 281 -23.81 -7.41 -9.30
C LEU A 281 -22.33 -7.25 -8.93
N ALA A 282 -21.64 -6.25 -9.49
CA ALA A 282 -20.26 -5.94 -9.11
C ALA A 282 -20.12 -5.65 -7.61
N GLU A 283 -21.02 -4.84 -7.04
CA GLU A 283 -21.01 -4.53 -5.61
C GLU A 283 -21.28 -5.75 -4.73
N GLU A 284 -22.22 -6.61 -5.11
CA GLU A 284 -22.53 -7.86 -4.41
C GLU A 284 -21.32 -8.82 -4.41
N ARG A 285 -20.61 -8.95 -5.53
CA ARG A 285 -19.41 -9.80 -5.64
C ARG A 285 -18.26 -9.29 -4.76
N ILE A 286 -18.08 -7.96 -4.71
CA ILE A 286 -17.08 -7.32 -3.84
C ILE A 286 -17.44 -7.50 -2.36
N ALA A 287 -18.72 -7.32 -2.01
CA ALA A 287 -19.20 -7.53 -0.64
C ALA A 287 -19.01 -8.98 -0.18
N ARG A 288 -19.26 -9.95 -1.08
CA ARG A 288 -18.98 -11.37 -0.83
C ARG A 288 -17.50 -11.62 -0.57
N ALA A 289 -16.60 -11.01 -1.35
CA ALA A 289 -15.16 -11.12 -1.11
C ALA A 289 -14.76 -10.60 0.28
N ALA A 290 -15.38 -9.51 0.75
CA ALA A 290 -15.14 -8.99 2.09
C ALA A 290 -15.55 -9.99 3.18
N GLN A 291 -16.69 -10.67 3.00
CA GLN A 291 -17.22 -11.66 3.95
C GLN A 291 -16.43 -12.98 3.94
N GLN A 292 -15.71 -13.31 2.87
CA GLN A 292 -14.88 -14.52 2.76
C GLN A 292 -13.58 -14.45 3.58
N MET A 293 -13.16 -13.26 4.05
CA MET A 293 -11.92 -13.11 4.81
C MET A 293 -12.06 -13.76 6.19
N GLY A 294 -11.37 -14.89 6.40
CA GLY A 294 -11.39 -15.60 7.69
C GLY A 294 -10.47 -15.00 8.76
N ARG A 295 -9.44 -14.23 8.35
CA ARG A 295 -8.50 -13.58 9.27
C ARG A 295 -8.97 -12.18 9.61
N GLN A 296 -8.77 -11.80 10.87
CA GLN A 296 -9.15 -10.49 11.40
C GLN A 296 -8.06 -9.96 12.32
N LEU A 297 -7.82 -8.66 12.24
CA LEU A 297 -6.93 -7.92 13.12
C LEU A 297 -7.74 -6.82 13.82
N ASP A 298 -7.82 -6.86 15.15
CA ASP A 298 -8.42 -5.78 15.92
C ASP A 298 -7.44 -4.59 16.02
N THR A 299 -7.77 -3.53 15.28
CA THR A 299 -6.98 -2.30 15.23
C THR A 299 -7.29 -1.31 16.36
N MET A 300 -8.31 -1.57 17.19
CA MET A 300 -8.69 -0.67 18.28
C MET A 300 -7.57 -0.61 19.32
N ASP A 301 -7.05 0.59 19.60
CA ASP A 301 -5.95 0.78 20.56
C ASP A 301 -4.66 -0.02 20.22
N ILE A 302 -4.49 -0.47 18.96
CA ILE A 302 -3.40 -1.38 18.58
C ILE A 302 -2.00 -0.77 18.83
N LYS A 303 -1.88 0.55 18.66
CA LYS A 303 -0.65 1.28 18.93
C LYS A 303 -0.26 1.16 20.40
N GLU A 304 -1.19 1.48 21.30
CA GLU A 304 -0.88 1.56 22.73
C GLU A 304 -0.83 0.17 23.37
N LEU A 305 -1.58 -0.78 22.81
CA LEU A 305 -1.41 -2.20 23.09
C LEU A 305 0.03 -2.66 22.87
N LEU A 306 0.63 -2.37 21.71
CA LEU A 306 1.97 -2.84 21.39
C LEU A 306 3.04 -2.12 22.22
N TYR A 307 2.86 -0.83 22.52
CA TYR A 307 3.80 -0.06 23.34
C TYR A 307 3.82 -0.48 24.81
N ARG A 308 2.69 -0.84 25.41
CA ARG A 308 2.67 -1.32 26.79
C ARG A 308 3.12 -2.79 26.96
N ASN A 309 3.29 -3.53 25.86
CA ASN A 309 3.62 -4.96 25.86
C ASN A 309 4.99 -5.27 25.25
N LEU A 310 5.98 -4.38 25.36
CA LEU A 310 7.31 -4.60 24.76
C LEU A 310 8.04 -5.83 25.30
N GLU A 311 7.76 -6.24 26.54
CA GLU A 311 8.37 -7.39 27.22
C GLU A 311 7.45 -8.62 27.29
N HIS A 312 6.38 -8.65 26.49
CA HIS A 312 5.43 -9.76 26.47
C HIS A 312 6.08 -11.09 26.03
N PRO A 313 5.78 -12.24 26.67
CA PRO A 313 6.42 -13.54 26.38
C PRO A 313 6.19 -14.04 24.95
N ARG A 314 5.09 -13.62 24.31
CA ARG A 314 4.81 -13.93 22.90
C ARG A 314 5.95 -13.54 21.95
N TRP A 315 6.74 -12.52 22.27
CA TRP A 315 7.90 -12.16 21.46
C TRP A 315 8.97 -13.26 21.45
N ASP A 316 9.18 -13.94 22.57
CA ASP A 316 10.09 -15.09 22.68
C ASP A 316 9.51 -16.30 21.92
N GLU A 317 8.21 -16.57 22.03
CA GLU A 317 7.52 -17.65 21.29
C GLU A 317 7.59 -17.48 19.76
N VAL A 318 7.57 -16.25 19.26
CA VAL A 318 7.77 -15.99 17.83
C VAL A 318 9.26 -16.14 17.47
N ALA A 319 10.16 -15.66 18.33
CA ALA A 319 11.59 -15.71 18.08
C ALA A 319 12.14 -17.14 17.94
N THR A 320 11.59 -18.12 18.66
CA THR A 320 11.97 -19.54 18.54
C THR A 320 11.61 -20.14 17.18
N ARG A 321 10.57 -19.63 16.52
CA ARG A 321 10.14 -20.05 15.18
C ARG A 321 10.81 -19.23 14.07
N CYS A 322 11.08 -17.95 14.32
CA CYS A 322 11.49 -17.00 13.29
C CYS A 322 12.90 -17.26 12.76
N LEU A 323 13.00 -17.57 11.46
CA LEU A 323 14.28 -17.75 10.76
C LEU A 323 15.06 -16.45 10.50
N SER A 324 14.50 -15.27 10.82
CA SER A 324 15.07 -13.96 10.45
C SER A 324 15.39 -13.80 8.95
N CYS A 325 14.68 -14.50 8.07
CA CYS A 325 14.96 -14.57 6.62
C CYS A 325 14.55 -13.33 5.80
N ALA A 326 14.04 -12.27 6.42
CA ALA A 326 13.56 -11.04 5.78
C ALA A 326 12.40 -11.17 4.76
N ASN A 327 11.86 -12.35 4.48
CA ASN A 327 10.74 -12.53 3.55
C ASN A 327 9.58 -11.59 3.82
N CYS A 328 9.18 -11.44 5.10
CA CYS A 328 8.05 -10.60 5.51
C CYS A 328 8.24 -9.10 5.19
N THR A 329 9.47 -8.62 4.96
CA THR A 329 9.75 -7.26 4.49
C THR A 329 9.93 -7.18 2.98
N LEU A 330 10.50 -8.23 2.36
CA LEU A 330 10.74 -8.26 0.91
C LEU A 330 9.43 -8.31 0.13
N VAL A 331 8.49 -9.17 0.53
CA VAL A 331 7.17 -9.29 -0.12
C VAL A 331 6.20 -8.16 0.26
N CYS A 332 6.48 -7.43 1.34
CA CYS A 332 5.56 -6.43 1.86
C CYS A 332 5.53 -5.20 0.93
N PRO A 333 4.33 -4.75 0.49
CA PRO A 333 4.23 -3.64 -0.45
C PRO A 333 4.49 -2.28 0.20
N THR A 334 4.53 -2.18 1.53
CA THR A 334 4.78 -0.91 2.26
C THR A 334 6.20 -0.79 2.81
N CYS A 335 6.94 -1.89 2.98
CA CYS A 335 8.32 -1.86 3.49
C CYS A 335 9.27 -1.19 2.49
N PHE A 336 10.11 -0.27 3.00
CA PHE A 336 10.92 0.65 2.19
C PHE A 336 12.41 0.71 2.61
N CYS A 337 12.86 -0.17 3.51
CA CYS A 337 14.24 -0.18 4.00
C CYS A 337 15.24 -0.37 2.86
N THR A 338 16.30 0.44 2.84
CA THR A 338 17.38 0.36 1.85
C THR A 338 18.73 0.58 2.51
N THR A 339 19.78 0.09 1.85
CA THR A 339 21.18 0.42 2.11
C THR A 339 21.82 1.02 0.86
N VAL A 340 22.96 1.67 1.02
CA VAL A 340 23.74 2.25 -0.07
C VAL A 340 25.14 1.65 -0.03
N GLU A 341 25.56 1.13 -1.17
CA GLU A 341 26.86 0.47 -1.34
C GLU A 341 27.59 1.11 -2.53
N ASP A 342 28.91 1.16 -2.45
CA ASP A 342 29.78 1.51 -3.58
C ASP A 342 30.38 0.22 -4.13
N VAL A 343 30.13 -0.07 -5.41
CA VAL A 343 30.65 -1.24 -6.13
C VAL A 343 31.63 -0.81 -7.21
N THR A 344 32.61 -1.65 -7.54
CA THR A 344 33.58 -1.39 -8.62
C THR A 344 33.54 -2.52 -9.63
N ASP A 345 33.85 -2.19 -10.88
CA ASP A 345 34.08 -3.20 -11.90
C ASP A 345 35.41 -3.93 -11.66
N LEU A 346 35.59 -5.10 -12.28
CA LEU A 346 36.81 -5.90 -12.08
C LEU A 346 38.09 -5.21 -12.58
N THR A 347 37.97 -4.25 -13.50
CA THR A 347 39.12 -3.49 -14.02
C THR A 347 39.50 -2.31 -13.13
N GLY A 348 38.63 -1.91 -12.19
CA GLY A 348 38.78 -0.70 -11.38
C GLY A 348 38.69 0.60 -12.19
N SER A 349 38.13 0.54 -13.41
CA SER A 349 37.93 1.71 -14.28
C SER A 349 36.59 2.41 -14.01
N GLU A 350 35.63 1.69 -13.44
CA GLU A 350 34.31 2.20 -13.09
C GLU A 350 33.94 1.85 -11.64
N ALA A 351 33.37 2.84 -10.96
CA ALA A 351 32.70 2.66 -9.68
C ALA A 351 31.23 3.08 -9.81
N GLU A 352 30.35 2.46 -9.05
CA GLU A 352 28.93 2.77 -9.04
C GLU A 352 28.43 2.84 -7.61
N ARG A 353 27.73 3.92 -7.27
CA ARG A 353 26.97 3.99 -6.03
C ARG A 353 25.58 3.44 -6.27
N VAL A 354 25.24 2.35 -5.59
CA VAL A 354 23.96 1.66 -5.72
C VAL A 354 23.16 1.73 -4.43
N ARG A 355 21.88 2.05 -4.54
CA ARG A 355 20.90 1.81 -3.47
C ARG A 355 20.29 0.43 -3.67
N LYS A 356 20.25 -0.38 -2.62
CA LYS A 356 19.64 -1.72 -2.63
C LYS A 356 18.57 -1.82 -1.54
N TRP A 357 17.53 -2.63 -1.77
CA TRP A 357 16.63 -3.01 -0.68
C TRP A 357 17.42 -3.71 0.42
N ASP A 358 17.10 -3.36 1.65
CA ASP A 358 17.61 -4.00 2.85
C ASP A 358 16.42 -4.33 3.77
N SER A 359 16.67 -4.96 4.91
CA SER A 359 15.62 -5.39 5.83
C SER A 359 15.98 -5.07 7.27
N CYS A 360 14.97 -4.72 8.07
CA CYS A 360 15.13 -4.68 9.52
C CYS A 360 15.45 -6.06 10.16
N PHE A 361 15.43 -7.13 9.37
CA PHE A 361 15.86 -8.47 9.77
C PHE A 361 17.33 -8.79 9.48
N THR A 362 18.04 -8.03 8.65
CA THR A 362 19.49 -8.22 8.44
C THR A 362 20.26 -7.63 9.63
N LEU A 363 21.36 -8.29 10.00
CA LEU A 363 22.14 -7.90 11.17
C LEU A 363 22.79 -6.52 10.97
N ASP A 364 23.30 -6.28 9.76
CA ASP A 364 24.06 -5.06 9.41
C ASP A 364 23.17 -3.82 9.30
N PHE A 365 21.86 -3.98 9.04
CA PHE A 365 20.94 -2.86 8.89
C PHE A 365 20.83 -1.97 10.15
N SER A 366 21.12 -2.52 11.32
CA SER A 366 21.18 -1.74 12.57
C SER A 366 22.57 -1.61 13.15
N TYR A 367 23.60 -1.85 12.35
CA TYR A 367 24.98 -1.69 12.78
C TYR A 367 25.31 -0.21 12.96
N ILE A 368 25.81 0.12 14.14
CA ILE A 368 26.41 1.42 14.48
C ILE A 368 27.76 1.19 15.15
N HIS A 369 28.49 2.25 15.49
CA HIS A 369 29.73 2.12 16.25
C HIS A 369 29.48 1.38 17.58
N GLY A 370 29.97 0.14 17.70
CA GLY A 370 29.73 -0.74 18.85
C GLY A 370 28.86 -1.97 18.57
N GLY A 371 28.38 -2.16 17.34
CA GLY A 371 27.68 -3.37 16.90
C GLY A 371 26.23 -3.13 16.48
N SER A 372 25.50 -4.21 16.24
CA SER A 372 24.10 -4.16 15.85
C SER A 372 23.18 -3.96 17.04
N VAL A 373 22.33 -2.93 17.00
CA VAL A 373 21.35 -2.64 18.06
C VAL A 373 20.31 -3.76 18.20
N ARG A 374 20.08 -4.54 17.14
CA ARG A 374 19.09 -5.63 17.09
C ARG A 374 19.73 -6.97 16.75
N ALA A 375 20.47 -7.49 17.72
CA ALA A 375 21.22 -8.74 17.58
C ALA A 375 20.35 -10.02 17.60
N SER A 376 19.19 -10.02 18.27
CA SER A 376 18.34 -11.22 18.42
C SER A 376 17.13 -11.24 17.48
N ALA A 377 16.64 -12.44 17.14
CA ALA A 377 15.41 -12.62 16.36
C ALA A 377 14.20 -11.95 17.03
N LYS A 378 14.09 -12.06 18.36
CA LYS A 378 13.10 -11.37 19.21
C LYS A 378 13.12 -9.86 18.94
N SER A 379 14.30 -9.24 19.06
CA SER A 379 14.43 -7.79 18.91
C SER A 379 14.04 -7.29 17.50
N ARG A 380 14.39 -8.05 16.46
CA ARG A 380 14.06 -7.72 15.06
C ARG A 380 12.58 -7.93 14.76
N TYR A 381 11.99 -9.04 15.19
CA TYR A 381 10.57 -9.29 15.00
C TYR A 381 9.71 -8.28 15.76
N ARG A 382 10.02 -8.01 17.03
CA ARG A 382 9.35 -6.98 17.83
C ARG A 382 9.43 -5.63 17.13
N GLN A 383 10.62 -5.19 16.70
CA GLN A 383 10.80 -3.94 15.95
C GLN A 383 9.96 -3.91 14.67
N TRP A 384 9.92 -5.00 13.91
CA TRP A 384 9.15 -5.05 12.66
C TRP A 384 7.64 -4.92 12.91
N LEU A 385 7.10 -5.63 13.90
CA LEU A 385 5.68 -5.64 14.20
C LEU A 385 5.24 -4.31 14.83
N THR A 386 6.00 -3.80 15.80
CA THR A 386 5.71 -2.51 16.45
C THR A 386 5.91 -1.36 15.48
N HIS A 387 6.94 -1.38 14.62
CA HIS A 387 7.08 -0.36 13.58
C HIS A 387 5.90 -0.37 12.64
N LYS A 388 5.49 -1.54 12.14
CA LYS A 388 4.39 -1.66 11.17
C LYS A 388 3.03 -1.25 11.74
N LEU A 389 2.71 -1.60 12.98
CA LEU A 389 1.35 -1.47 13.54
C LEU A 389 1.21 -0.37 14.61
N ALA A 390 2.30 0.11 15.19
CA ALA A 390 2.29 1.16 16.21
C ALA A 390 3.05 2.40 15.74
N SER A 391 4.39 2.37 15.72
CA SER A 391 5.17 3.59 15.51
C SER A 391 5.06 4.19 14.11
N TRP A 392 4.57 3.44 13.12
CA TRP A 392 4.16 4.01 11.83
C TRP A 392 3.07 5.07 11.99
N ILE A 393 2.14 4.86 12.92
CA ILE A 393 1.03 5.77 13.17
C ILE A 393 1.57 7.09 13.71
N ASP A 394 2.55 7.05 14.60
CA ASP A 394 3.23 8.25 15.09
C ASP A 394 3.99 8.98 13.97
N GLN A 395 4.63 8.24 13.07
CA GLN A 395 5.45 8.81 12.00
C GLN A 395 4.63 9.39 10.85
N PHE A 396 3.52 8.73 10.48
CA PHE A 396 2.83 8.98 9.20
C PHE A 396 1.30 9.11 9.33
N GLY A 397 0.75 8.97 10.53
CA GLY A 397 -0.69 9.06 10.80
C GLY A 397 -1.53 7.89 10.26
N THR A 398 -0.89 6.80 9.81
CA THR A 398 -1.55 5.59 9.29
C THR A 398 -0.83 4.33 9.76
N SER A 399 -1.49 3.17 9.66
CA SER A 399 -0.81 1.89 9.79
C SER A 399 0.12 1.63 8.59
N GLY A 400 1.24 0.96 8.83
CA GLY A 400 2.11 0.41 7.78
C GLY A 400 1.62 -0.92 7.20
N CYS A 401 0.46 -1.42 7.63
CA CYS A 401 -0.15 -2.65 7.14
C CYS A 401 -1.39 -2.36 6.28
N VAL A 402 -1.51 -3.06 5.16
CA VAL A 402 -2.68 -3.00 4.24
C VAL A 402 -3.46 -4.32 4.20
N GLY A 403 -3.18 -5.25 5.12
CA GLY A 403 -3.92 -6.51 5.25
C GLY A 403 -3.88 -7.45 4.04
N CYS A 404 -2.86 -7.33 3.18
CA CYS A 404 -2.73 -8.14 1.97
C CYS A 404 -2.27 -9.59 2.22
N GLY A 405 -1.95 -9.98 3.46
CA GLY A 405 -1.59 -11.36 3.80
C GLY A 405 -0.21 -11.86 3.34
N ARG A 406 0.49 -11.16 2.45
CA ARG A 406 1.77 -11.64 1.88
C ARG A 406 2.83 -12.05 2.91
N CYS A 407 2.95 -11.31 4.01
CA CYS A 407 3.92 -11.66 5.06
C CYS A 407 3.58 -12.96 5.80
N ILE A 408 2.31 -13.39 5.76
CA ILE A 408 1.81 -14.66 6.32
C ILE A 408 2.03 -15.77 5.28
N THR A 409 1.59 -15.55 4.05
CA THR A 409 1.70 -16.52 2.94
C THR A 409 3.15 -16.94 2.69
N TRP A 410 4.07 -15.98 2.69
CA TRP A 410 5.48 -16.20 2.32
C TRP A 410 6.42 -16.31 3.54
N CYS A 411 5.85 -16.48 4.74
CA CYS A 411 6.63 -16.86 5.92
C CYS A 411 6.90 -18.36 5.88
N PRO A 412 8.16 -18.84 5.75
CA PRO A 412 8.45 -20.28 5.64
C PRO A 412 8.05 -21.09 6.87
N VAL A 413 7.87 -20.42 8.01
CA VAL A 413 7.46 -21.03 9.30
C VAL A 413 6.04 -20.64 9.70
N GLY A 414 5.26 -20.05 8.79
CA GLY A 414 3.84 -19.76 8.99
C GLY A 414 3.51 -18.75 10.09
N ILE A 415 4.40 -17.79 10.41
CA ILE A 415 4.09 -16.74 11.38
C ILE A 415 2.95 -15.86 10.85
N ASP A 416 1.88 -15.78 11.64
CA ASP A 416 0.68 -15.02 11.31
C ASP A 416 0.55 -13.79 12.19
N ILE A 417 0.75 -12.60 11.59
CA ILE A 417 0.68 -11.33 12.32
C ILE A 417 -0.67 -11.10 13.02
N THR A 418 -1.76 -11.66 12.49
CA THR A 418 -3.09 -11.52 13.09
C THR A 418 -3.23 -12.38 14.35
N GLU A 419 -2.60 -13.56 14.36
CA GLU A 419 -2.51 -14.42 15.54
C GLU A 419 -1.59 -13.79 16.60
N GLU A 420 -0.42 -13.30 16.21
CA GLU A 420 0.55 -12.77 17.16
C GLU A 420 0.02 -11.54 17.91
N VAL A 421 -0.70 -10.65 17.22
CA VAL A 421 -1.33 -9.49 17.87
C VAL A 421 -2.49 -9.92 18.75
N ARG A 422 -3.30 -10.90 18.31
CA ARG A 422 -4.41 -11.43 19.12
C ARG A 422 -3.91 -12.02 20.44
N ALA A 423 -2.85 -12.82 20.39
CA ALA A 423 -2.25 -13.43 21.57
C ALA A 423 -1.77 -12.38 22.60
N ILE A 424 -1.16 -11.28 22.14
CA ILE A 424 -0.76 -10.15 23.02
C ILE A 424 -1.98 -9.42 23.59
N ARG A 425 -3.09 -9.32 22.85
CA ARG A 425 -4.31 -8.68 23.34
C ARG A 425 -5.03 -9.51 24.40
N GLU A 426 -5.20 -10.80 24.13
CA GLU A 426 -5.94 -11.72 25.00
C GLU A 426 -5.26 -11.96 26.35
N SER A 427 -3.92 -11.87 26.41
CA SER A 427 -3.18 -11.96 27.67
C SER A 427 -3.48 -10.81 28.64
N GLN A 428 -3.91 -9.64 28.14
CA GLN A 428 -4.33 -8.53 29.00
C GLN A 428 -5.68 -8.75 29.67
N HIS A 429 -6.47 -9.70 29.15
CA HIS A 429 -7.81 -9.99 29.62
C HIS A 429 -7.86 -11.24 30.51
N ARG A 430 -6.70 -11.89 30.74
CA ARG A 430 -6.56 -12.98 31.72
C ARG A 430 -6.12 -12.38 33.06
N PRO A 431 -6.89 -12.59 34.14
CA PRO A 431 -6.59 -12.04 35.47
C PRO A 431 -5.28 -12.59 36.05
#